data_AF-A0A0M0SXK9-F1
#
_entry.id   AF-A0A0M0SXK9-F1
#
_cell.length_a   1.000
_cell.length_b   1.000
_cell.length_c   1.000
_cell.angle_alpha   90.00
_cell.angle_beta   90.00
_cell.angle_gamma   90.00
#
_symmetry.space_group_name_H-M   'P 1'
#
loop_
_entity.id
_entity.type
_entity.pdbx_description
1 polymer ?
#
loop_
_entity_poly.entity_id
_entity_poly.type
_entity_poly.pdbx_seq_one_letter_code
_entity_poly.pdbx_strand_id
1 'polypeptide(L)'
;MKRIIATPNKDVVVFIIGLRINRLRSVRQWLATVQAMGPMLQECYENDVGLISHESLVGWRSVTLIQYWRSTEELMAYAHGSRHLTAWKRFNQKARTSEAVGIFHETFEVSNYESMYVNLPTRGLAKALGESAIKPHQEQAKGRLAERQSQETI
;
A
#
# COMPACT_ATOMS: atom_id res chain seq x y z
N MET A 1 -21.09 3.47 -19.53
CA MET A 1 -19.80 3.69 -18.84
C MET A 1 -19.75 2.79 -17.61
N LYS A 2 -18.76 1.88 -17.51
CA LYS A 2 -18.68 0.96 -16.35
C LYS A 2 -18.17 1.76 -15.15
N ARG A 3 -18.98 1.80 -14.09
CA ARG A 3 -18.65 2.46 -12.82
C ARG A 3 -18.75 1.43 -11.70
N ILE A 4 -17.72 1.35 -10.87
CA ILE A 4 -17.65 0.42 -9.74
C ILE A 4 -17.05 1.15 -8.54
N ILE A 5 -17.30 0.61 -7.35
CA ILE A 5 -16.69 1.04 -6.10
C ILE A 5 -16.00 -0.16 -5.46
N ALA A 6 -15.06 0.08 -4.55
CA ALA A 6 -14.60 -0.97 -3.65
C ALA A 6 -15.77 -1.38 -2.74
N THR A 7 -15.84 -2.67 -2.38
CA THR A 7 -16.85 -3.16 -1.45
C THR A 7 -16.80 -2.33 -0.16
N PRO A 8 -17.91 -1.70 0.26
CA PRO A 8 -17.93 -0.85 1.46
C PRO A 8 -17.89 -1.70 2.74
N ASN A 9 -17.68 -1.04 3.88
CA ASN A 9 -17.79 -1.61 5.23
C ASN A 9 -16.84 -2.77 5.52
N LYS A 10 -15.62 -2.73 4.97
CA LYS A 10 -14.54 -3.65 5.31
C LYS A 10 -13.38 -2.86 5.90
N ASP A 11 -12.88 -3.28 7.05
CA ASP A 11 -11.66 -2.68 7.58
C ASP A 11 -10.45 -3.05 6.74
N VAL A 12 -9.53 -2.11 6.60
CA VAL A 12 -8.31 -2.31 5.82
C VAL A 12 -7.18 -1.46 6.38
N VAL A 13 -5.97 -2.00 6.32
CA VAL A 13 -4.76 -1.25 6.61
C VAL A 13 -4.06 -0.89 5.31
N VAL A 14 -3.81 0.39 5.11
CA VAL A 14 -3.06 0.90 3.96
C VAL A 14 -1.66 1.28 4.42
N PHE A 15 -0.66 0.61 3.87
CA PHE A 15 0.74 0.91 4.15
C PHE A 15 1.42 1.43 2.88
N ILE A 16 1.84 2.69 2.91
CA ILE A 16 2.53 3.35 1.81
C ILE A 16 4.00 3.42 2.17
N ILE A 17 4.86 2.90 1.31
CA ILE A 17 6.31 3.03 1.45
C ILE A 17 6.88 3.54 0.14
N GLY A 18 7.79 4.51 0.23
CA GLY A 18 8.40 5.05 -0.97
C GLY A 18 9.87 5.37 -0.81
N LEU A 19 10.51 5.42 -1.96
CA LEU A 19 11.92 5.68 -2.14
C LEU A 19 12.08 6.82 -3.16
N ARG A 20 12.98 7.76 -2.89
CA ARG A 20 13.38 8.83 -3.82
C ARG A 20 14.88 8.86 -4.00
N ILE A 21 15.34 8.89 -5.24
CA ILE A 21 16.75 9.07 -5.59
C ILE A 21 17.08 10.56 -5.52
N ASN A 22 17.87 10.97 -4.53
CA ASN A 22 18.30 12.34 -4.30
C ASN A 22 19.54 12.71 -5.14
N ARG A 23 20.46 11.75 -5.36
CA ARG A 23 21.70 11.97 -6.14
C ARG A 23 21.78 10.98 -7.31
N LEU A 24 21.38 11.40 -8.51
CA LEU A 24 21.37 10.54 -9.71
C LEU A 24 22.74 9.97 -10.08
N ARG A 25 23.80 10.79 -9.90
CA ARG A 25 25.18 10.41 -10.23
C ARG A 25 25.74 9.31 -9.31
N SER A 26 25.11 9.08 -8.16
CA SER A 26 25.49 8.06 -7.18
C SER A 26 24.88 6.69 -7.52
N VAL A 27 25.08 6.22 -8.76
CA VAL A 27 24.40 5.03 -9.33
C VAL A 27 24.58 3.78 -8.50
N ARG A 28 25.82 3.49 -8.08
CA ARG A 28 26.11 2.31 -7.25
C ARG A 28 25.38 2.36 -5.90
N GLN A 29 25.29 3.55 -5.29
CA GLN A 29 24.67 3.72 -3.98
C GLN A 29 23.15 3.57 -4.06
N TRP A 30 22.48 4.28 -4.98
CA TRP A 30 21.03 4.18 -5.06
C TRP A 30 20.56 2.84 -5.64
N LEU A 31 21.30 2.24 -6.57
CA LEU A 31 20.93 0.93 -7.15
C LEU A 31 20.99 -0.17 -6.09
N ALA A 32 22.01 -0.18 -5.24
CA ALA A 32 22.15 -1.15 -4.17
C ALA A 32 21.03 -1.07 -3.13
N THR A 33 20.47 0.13 -2.91
CA THR A 33 19.34 0.38 -2.01
C THR A 33 18.02 -0.08 -2.65
N VAL A 34 17.78 0.26 -3.92
CA VAL A 34 16.57 -0.19 -4.65
C VAL A 34 16.52 -1.70 -4.78
N GLN A 35 17.64 -2.36 -5.09
CA GLN A 35 17.70 -3.83 -5.19
C GLN A 35 17.42 -4.54 -3.86
N ALA A 36 17.70 -3.89 -2.72
CA ALA A 36 17.41 -4.46 -1.41
C ALA A 36 15.91 -4.42 -1.04
N MET A 37 15.09 -3.60 -1.71
CA MET A 37 13.63 -3.60 -1.53
C MET A 37 12.93 -4.77 -2.20
N GLY A 38 13.44 -5.26 -3.34
CA GLY A 38 12.79 -6.33 -4.12
C GLY A 38 12.49 -7.60 -3.33
N PRO A 39 13.49 -8.20 -2.64
CA PRO A 39 13.28 -9.40 -1.83
C PRO A 39 12.25 -9.20 -0.70
N MET A 40 12.13 -7.99 -0.15
CA MET A 40 11.13 -7.68 0.89
C MET A 40 9.70 -7.70 0.35
N LEU A 41 9.50 -7.54 -0.96
CA LEU A 41 8.16 -7.64 -1.58
C LEU A 41 7.83 -9.06 -1.99
N GLN A 42 8.84 -9.80 -2.43
CA GLN A 42 8.70 -11.20 -2.77
C GLN A 42 8.33 -12.04 -1.52
N GLU A 43 8.90 -11.73 -0.36
CA GLU A 43 8.59 -12.42 0.90
C GLU A 43 7.12 -12.29 1.33
N CYS A 44 6.48 -11.16 1.05
CA CYS A 44 5.05 -10.96 1.32
C CYS A 44 4.14 -11.86 0.46
N TYR A 45 4.62 -12.29 -0.71
CA TYR A 45 3.84 -13.14 -1.62
C TYR A 45 4.04 -14.63 -1.36
N GLU A 46 5.22 -15.02 -0.90
CA GLU A 46 5.56 -16.43 -0.64
C GLU A 46 4.92 -16.95 0.65
N ASN A 47 4.54 -16.07 1.57
CA ASN A 47 3.93 -16.41 2.85
C ASN A 47 2.59 -15.66 2.98
N ASP A 48 1.53 -16.32 3.46
CA ASP A 48 0.26 -15.66 3.80
C ASP A 48 0.43 -14.83 5.09
N VAL A 49 1.15 -13.72 4.97
CA VAL A 49 1.52 -12.82 6.07
C VAL A 49 0.46 -11.73 6.31
N GLY A 50 -0.67 -11.79 5.60
CA GLY A 50 -1.71 -10.77 5.71
C GLY A 50 -1.72 -9.69 4.63
N LEU A 51 -0.79 -9.74 3.67
CA LEU A 51 -0.81 -8.86 2.52
C LEU A 51 -1.93 -9.27 1.55
N ILE A 52 -2.92 -8.42 1.37
CA ILE A 52 -4.06 -8.65 0.47
C ILE A 52 -3.67 -8.33 -0.98
N SER A 53 -3.10 -7.15 -1.19
CA SER A 53 -2.63 -6.71 -2.51
C SER A 53 -1.65 -5.56 -2.38
N HIS A 54 -0.92 -5.28 -3.45
CA HIS A 54 -0.12 -4.06 -3.54
C HIS A 54 -0.19 -3.44 -4.93
N GLU A 55 0.25 -2.19 -5.01
CA GLU A 55 0.46 -1.43 -6.23
C GLU A 55 1.80 -0.72 -6.20
N SER A 56 2.55 -0.82 -7.30
CA SER A 56 3.81 -0.13 -7.47
C SER A 56 3.62 1.03 -8.46
N LEU A 57 3.95 2.24 -8.02
CA LEU A 57 3.96 3.45 -8.83
C LEU A 57 5.42 3.88 -9.02
N VAL A 58 5.88 3.78 -10.27
CA VAL A 58 7.22 4.24 -10.66
C VAL A 58 7.10 5.64 -11.24
N GLY A 59 7.69 6.62 -10.55
CA GLY A 59 7.74 8.01 -10.96
C GLY A 59 9.14 8.46 -11.36
N TRP A 60 9.27 9.74 -11.71
CA TRP A 60 10.59 10.31 -11.97
C TRP A 60 11.42 10.34 -10.68
N ARG A 61 12.47 9.51 -10.64
CA ARG A 61 13.40 9.35 -9.50
C ARG A 61 12.73 8.84 -8.23
N SER A 62 11.53 8.29 -8.31
CA SER A 62 10.82 7.75 -7.15
C SER A 62 10.13 6.45 -7.47
N VAL A 63 10.02 5.61 -6.45
CA VAL A 63 9.18 4.41 -6.47
C VAL A 63 8.33 4.48 -5.22
N THR A 64 7.02 4.46 -5.39
CA THR A 64 6.05 4.39 -4.30
C THR A 64 5.34 3.05 -4.40
N LEU A 65 5.22 2.37 -3.27
CA LEU A 65 4.47 1.14 -3.14
C LEU A 65 3.33 1.37 -2.16
N ILE A 66 2.12 1.04 -2.60
CA ILE A 66 0.92 1.05 -1.78
C ILE A 66 0.57 -0.40 -1.49
N GLN A 67 0.48 -0.77 -0.22
CA GLN A 67 0.19 -2.11 0.25
C GLN A 67 -1.12 -2.11 1.04
N TYR A 68 -1.93 -3.14 0.85
CA TYR A 68 -3.20 -3.35 1.53
C TYR A 68 -3.10 -4.60 2.40
N TRP A 69 -3.34 -4.45 3.69
CA TRP A 69 -3.20 -5.50 4.71
C TRP A 69 -4.54 -5.73 5.42
N ARG A 70 -4.76 -6.96 5.94
CA ARG A 70 -6.00 -7.26 6.67
C ARG A 70 -6.03 -6.59 8.05
N SER A 71 -4.89 -6.51 8.74
CA SER A 71 -4.80 -5.85 10.04
C SER A 71 -3.43 -5.21 10.31
N THR A 72 -3.37 -4.32 11.31
CA THR A 72 -2.13 -3.67 11.72
C THR A 72 -1.23 -4.66 12.45
N GLU A 73 -1.78 -5.62 13.17
CA GLU A 73 -1.04 -6.69 13.84
C GLU A 73 -0.31 -7.58 12.84
N GLU A 74 -0.97 -7.98 11.75
CA GLU A 74 -0.33 -8.76 10.68
C GLU A 74 0.81 -7.97 10.01
N LEU A 75 0.59 -6.68 9.71
CA LEU A 75 1.63 -5.79 9.19
C LEU A 75 2.82 -5.68 10.16
N MET A 76 2.56 -5.52 11.46
CA MET A 76 3.60 -5.37 12.47
C MET A 76 4.34 -6.69 12.72
N ALA A 77 3.64 -7.82 12.69
CA ALA A 77 4.24 -9.14 12.77
C ALA A 77 5.17 -9.39 11.59
N TYR A 78 4.75 -9.00 10.38
CA TYR A 78 5.60 -9.05 9.20
C TYR A 78 6.83 -8.14 9.35
N ALA A 79 6.63 -6.88 9.76
CA ALA A 79 7.71 -5.90 9.92
C ALA A 79 8.78 -6.35 10.93
N HIS A 80 8.36 -7.05 11.99
CA HIS A 80 9.23 -7.62 13.03
C HIS A 80 9.73 -9.04 12.74
N GLY A 81 9.33 -9.66 11.63
CA GLY A 81 9.80 -10.97 11.22
C GLY A 81 11.31 -11.01 11.01
N SER A 82 11.97 -12.11 11.38
CA SER A 82 13.43 -12.25 11.34
C SER A 82 14.04 -12.04 9.95
N ARG A 83 13.33 -12.45 8.89
CA ARG A 83 13.74 -12.26 7.48
C ARG A 83 13.59 -10.80 7.03
N HIS A 84 12.43 -10.19 7.25
CA HIS A 84 12.19 -8.77 6.97
C HIS A 84 13.18 -7.87 7.71
N LEU A 85 13.42 -8.12 9.01
CA LEU A 85 14.41 -7.38 9.80
C LEU A 85 15.83 -7.50 9.24
N THR A 86 16.21 -8.66 8.70
CA THR A 86 17.54 -8.85 8.11
C THR A 86 17.67 -8.07 6.80
N ALA A 87 16.65 -8.12 5.94
CA ALA A 87 16.61 -7.34 4.70
C ALA A 87 16.57 -5.83 5.00
N TRP A 88 15.74 -5.40 5.96
CA TRP A 88 15.64 -4.02 6.42
C TRP A 88 16.93 -3.51 7.05
N LYS A 89 17.64 -4.33 7.84
CA LYS A 89 18.96 -3.98 8.37
C LYS A 89 19.99 -3.76 7.26
N ARG A 90 20.04 -4.66 6.26
CA ARG A 90 20.93 -4.52 5.09
C ARG A 90 20.60 -3.26 4.29
N PHE A 91 19.32 -3.00 4.09
CA PHE A 91 18.82 -1.79 3.44
C PHE A 91 19.22 -0.53 4.21
N ASN A 92 18.96 -0.49 5.52
CA ASN A 92 19.32 0.64 6.38
C ASN A 92 20.82 0.88 6.45
N GLN A 93 21.64 -0.16 6.51
CA GLN A 93 23.10 0.01 6.45
C GLN A 93 23.52 0.70 5.16
N LYS A 94 23.00 0.26 4.01
CA LYS A 94 23.30 0.86 2.71
C LYS A 94 22.75 2.29 2.58
N ALA A 95 21.51 2.52 3.02
CA ALA A 95 20.85 3.82 2.96
C ALA A 95 21.48 4.84 3.93
N ARG A 96 21.83 4.45 5.15
CA ARG A 96 22.44 5.38 6.14
C ARG A 96 23.85 5.82 5.77
N THR A 97 24.57 5.04 4.98
CA THR A 97 25.91 5.44 4.50
C THR A 97 25.87 6.45 3.35
N SER A 98 24.68 6.81 2.84
CA SER A 98 24.58 7.70 1.69
C SER A 98 23.27 8.48 1.63
N GLU A 99 23.38 9.81 1.49
CA GLU A 99 22.25 10.68 1.14
C GLU A 99 21.77 10.52 -0.32
N ALA A 100 22.26 9.49 -1.04
CA ALA A 100 21.85 9.23 -2.42
C ALA A 100 20.35 8.90 -2.54
N VAL A 101 19.73 8.43 -1.47
CA VAL A 101 18.34 7.96 -1.42
C VAL A 101 17.63 8.50 -0.18
N GLY A 102 16.38 8.96 -0.34
CA GLY A 102 15.44 9.23 0.74
C GLY A 102 14.34 8.17 0.78
N ILE A 103 13.80 7.89 1.96
CA ILE A 103 12.76 6.88 2.19
C ILE A 103 11.68 7.50 3.06
N PHE A 104 10.42 7.12 2.82
CA PHE A 104 9.31 7.44 3.70
C PHE A 104 8.40 6.22 3.84
N HIS A 105 7.64 6.19 4.91
CA HIS A 105 6.53 5.25 5.07
C HIS A 105 5.38 5.89 5.83
N GLU A 106 4.16 5.45 5.55
CA GLU A 106 2.92 5.91 6.17
C GLU A 106 2.01 4.70 6.37
N THR A 107 1.48 4.52 7.58
CA THR A 107 0.54 3.45 7.91
C THR A 107 -0.79 4.06 8.29
N PHE A 108 -1.87 3.59 7.66
CA PHE A 108 -3.23 4.03 7.92
C PHE A 108 -4.10 2.84 8.28
N GLU A 109 -4.76 2.92 9.42
CA GLU A 109 -5.85 2.02 9.78
C GLU A 109 -7.16 2.67 9.34
N VAL A 110 -7.82 2.07 8.34
CA VAL A 110 -8.94 2.69 7.64
C VAL A 110 -10.19 1.85 7.86
N SER A 111 -11.12 2.40 8.65
CA SER A 111 -12.44 1.80 8.90
C SER A 111 -13.55 2.38 8.00
N ASN A 112 -13.34 3.58 7.47
CA ASN A 112 -14.27 4.23 6.55
C ASN A 112 -13.53 4.88 5.37
N TYR A 113 -14.04 4.67 4.15
CA TYR A 113 -13.42 5.13 2.91
C TYR A 113 -14.46 5.31 1.82
N GLU A 114 -14.07 6.09 0.82
CA GLU A 114 -14.82 6.24 -0.42
C GLU A 114 -13.92 5.91 -1.60
N SER A 115 -14.49 5.25 -2.60
CA SER A 115 -13.79 4.95 -3.84
C SER A 115 -14.75 4.98 -5.01
N MET A 116 -14.22 5.33 -6.18
CA MET A 116 -14.94 5.36 -7.43
C MET A 116 -13.97 5.03 -8.56
N TYR A 117 -14.32 4.06 -9.39
CA TYR A 117 -13.53 3.65 -10.54
C TYR A 117 -14.40 3.69 -11.79
N VAL A 118 -13.93 4.37 -12.82
CA VAL A 118 -14.68 4.64 -14.05
C VAL A 118 -13.82 4.25 -15.25
N ASN A 119 -14.29 3.29 -16.05
CA ASN A 119 -13.57 2.76 -17.21
C ASN A 119 -12.09 2.39 -16.92
N LEU A 120 -11.82 1.90 -15.72
CA LEU A 120 -10.48 1.59 -15.25
C LEU A 120 -10.39 0.09 -14.92
N PRO A 121 -9.26 -0.58 -15.19
CA PRO A 121 -8.99 -1.90 -14.64
C PRO A 121 -9.06 -1.92 -13.11
N THR A 122 -9.40 -3.07 -12.54
CA THR A 122 -9.48 -3.28 -11.08
C THR A 122 -8.17 -2.92 -10.41
N ARG A 123 -8.23 -1.97 -9.48
CA ARG A 123 -7.05 -1.44 -8.80
C ARG A 123 -7.41 -0.87 -7.42
N GLY A 124 -6.40 -0.60 -6.60
CA GLY A 124 -6.48 0.02 -5.29
C GLY A 124 -7.36 -0.77 -4.34
N LEU A 125 -8.22 -0.06 -3.60
CA LEU A 125 -9.18 -0.65 -2.68
C LEU A 125 -10.12 -1.67 -3.34
N ALA A 126 -10.53 -1.47 -4.60
CA ALA A 126 -11.38 -2.46 -5.29
C ALA A 126 -10.65 -3.79 -5.54
N LYS A 127 -9.33 -3.75 -5.78
CA LYS A 127 -8.51 -4.96 -5.88
C LYS A 127 -8.31 -5.63 -4.53
N ALA A 128 -8.16 -4.84 -3.46
CA ALA A 128 -7.96 -5.36 -2.11
C ALA A 128 -9.25 -5.94 -1.51
N LEU A 129 -10.37 -5.22 -1.62
CA LEU A 129 -11.59 -5.50 -0.87
C LEU A 129 -12.70 -6.15 -1.70
N GLY A 130 -12.55 -6.16 -3.03
CA GLY A 130 -13.55 -6.58 -4.00
C GLY A 130 -14.25 -5.41 -4.67
N GLU A 131 -14.92 -5.70 -5.79
CA GLU A 131 -15.73 -4.74 -6.54
C GLU A 131 -17.20 -4.79 -6.12
N SER A 132 -17.89 -3.66 -6.17
CA SER A 132 -19.33 -3.59 -5.98
C SER A 132 -19.97 -2.58 -6.92
N ALA A 133 -21.21 -2.85 -7.31
CA ALA A 133 -22.01 -1.93 -8.10
C ALA A 133 -22.47 -0.74 -7.24
N ILE A 134 -22.62 0.42 -7.87
CA ILE A 134 -23.10 1.64 -7.21
C ILE A 134 -24.61 1.55 -7.00
N LYS A 135 -25.06 1.79 -5.77
CA LYS A 135 -26.48 1.94 -5.43
C LYS A 135 -26.94 3.41 -5.62
N PRO A 136 -28.25 3.70 -5.74
CA PRO A 136 -28.73 5.07 -5.95
C PRO A 136 -28.25 6.10 -4.92
N HIS A 137 -28.18 5.75 -3.63
CA HIS A 137 -27.69 6.65 -2.58
C HIS A 137 -26.15 6.80 -2.56
N GLN A 138 -25.44 6.01 -3.37
CA GLN A 138 -23.98 6.00 -3.48
C GLN A 138 -23.47 6.75 -4.71
N GLU A 139 -24.33 7.46 -5.44
CA GLU A 139 -23.92 8.28 -6.59
C GLU A 139 -22.95 9.41 -6.19
N GLN A 140 -23.12 9.97 -4.98
CA GLN A 140 -22.26 11.01 -4.43
C GLN A 140 -21.26 10.47 -3.41
N ALA A 141 -20.08 11.10 -3.32
CA ALA A 141 -19.03 10.69 -2.38
C ALA A 141 -19.51 10.69 -0.91
N LYS A 142 -20.31 11.71 -0.53
CA LYS A 142 -20.92 11.78 0.80
C LYS A 142 -21.78 10.55 1.12
N GLY A 143 -22.56 10.07 0.15
CA GLY A 143 -23.40 8.89 0.31
C GLY A 143 -22.58 7.62 0.49
N ARG A 144 -21.44 7.51 -0.19
CA ARG A 144 -20.51 6.37 -0.04
C ARG A 144 -19.81 6.37 1.33
N LEU A 145 -19.36 7.54 1.81
CA LEU A 145 -18.78 7.68 3.16
C LEU A 145 -19.80 7.41 4.28
N ALA A 146 -21.09 7.62 4.03
CA ALA A 146 -22.15 7.39 5.01
C ALA A 146 -22.58 5.91 5.13
N GLU A 147 -22.10 5.02 4.24
CA GLU A 147 -22.51 3.60 4.24
C GLU A 147 -22.13 2.89 5.54
N ARG A 148 -20.97 3.24 6.14
CA ARG A 148 -20.50 2.67 7.41
C ARG A 148 -21.27 3.22 8.61
N GLN A 149 -21.48 4.54 8.65
CA GLN A 149 -22.21 5.22 9.73
C GLN A 149 -23.64 4.69 9.89
N SER A 150 -24.26 4.29 8.78
CA SER A 150 -25.62 3.74 8.78
C SER A 150 -25.71 2.32 9.36
N GLN A 151 -24.60 1.58 9.45
CA GLN A 151 -24.57 0.22 10.04
C GLN A 151 -24.27 0.22 11.53
N GLU A 152 -23.56 1.23 12.07
CA GLU A 152 -23.27 1.35 13.50
C GLU A 152 -24.46 1.88 14.32
N THR A 153 -25.52 2.33 13.65
CA THR A 153 -26.73 2.90 14.28
C THR A 153 -27.90 1.90 14.39
N ILE A 154 -27.67 0.62 14.04
CA ILE A 154 -28.64 -0.49 14.14
C ILE A 154 -28.13 -1.47 15.19
#